data_AF-A0A661P299-F1
#
_entry.id   AF-A0A661P299-F1
#
_cell.length_a   1.000
_cell.length_b   1.000
_cell.length_c   1.000
_cell.angle_alpha   90.00
_cell.angle_beta   90.00
_cell.angle_gamma   90.00
#
_symmetry.space_group_name_H-M   'P 1'
#
loop_
_entity.id
_entity.type
_entity.pdbx_description
1 polymer ?
#
loop_
_entity_poly.entity_id
_entity_poly.type
_entity_poly.pdbx_seq_one_letter_code
_entity_poly.pdbx_strand_id
1 'polypeptide(L)' 'AKYKSGEERMIAAQVLGPDESLQIVSGQRQMTLKWEDLGHYDGNRGRRGNLLPRGWRKVDEVRRLPVELPPEE' A
#
# COMPACT_ATOMS: atom_id res chain seq x y z
N ALA A 1 17.77 -12.46 8.45
CA ALA A 1 18.88 -12.69 7.50
C ALA A 1 18.85 -11.66 6.36
N LYS A 2 17.80 -11.58 5.53
CA LYS A 2 17.74 -10.67 4.35
C LYS A 2 17.55 -9.17 4.61
N TYR A 3 16.92 -8.78 5.73
CA TYR A 3 16.87 -7.36 6.12
C TYR A 3 18.25 -6.83 6.56
N LYS A 4 19.02 -7.65 7.30
CA LYS A 4 20.38 -7.27 7.75
C LYS A 4 21.39 -7.20 6.60
N SER A 5 21.15 -7.88 5.48
CA SER A 5 21.96 -7.75 4.25
C SER A 5 21.54 -6.56 3.38
N GLY A 6 20.47 -5.83 3.74
CA GLY A 6 19.97 -4.68 2.97
C GLY A 6 19.20 -5.06 1.70
N GLU A 7 18.95 -6.35 1.46
CA GLU A 7 18.18 -6.83 0.30
C GLU A 7 16.71 -6.41 0.35
N GLU A 8 16.19 -6.13 1.55
CA GLU A 8 14.83 -5.67 1.77
C GLU A 8 14.85 -4.40 2.62
N ARG A 9 14.19 -3.34 2.16
CA ARG A 9 14.04 -2.08 2.90
C ARG A 9 12.62 -1.57 2.79
N MET A 10 12.21 -0.80 3.80
CA MET A 10 10.98 -0.01 3.71
C MET A 10 11.19 1.09 2.68
N ILE A 11 10.27 1.20 1.72
CA ILE A 11 10.33 2.18 0.64
C ILE A 11 9.41 3.38 0.91
N ALA A 12 8.27 3.14 1.54
CA ALA A 12 7.27 4.14 1.83
C ALA A 12 6.34 3.68 2.96
N ALA A 13 5.66 4.64 3.58
CA ALA A 13 4.62 4.42 4.57
C ALA A 13 3.55 5.51 4.40
N GLN A 14 2.28 5.13 4.52
CA GLN A 14 1.15 6.03 4.33
C GLN A 14 0.10 5.76 5.41
N VAL A 15 -0.46 6.83 5.96
CA VAL A 15 -1.63 6.77 6.85
C VAL A 15 -2.88 6.90 5.98
N LEU A 16 -3.86 6.04 6.21
CA LEU A 16 -5.15 5.99 5.52
C LEU A 16 -6.26 6.23 6.53
N GLY A 17 -7.24 7.05 6.14
CA GLY A 17 -8.51 7.17 6.84
C GLY A 17 -9.45 5.99 6.54
N PRO A 18 -10.57 5.89 7.27
CA PRO A 18 -11.65 4.98 6.92
C PRO A 18 -12.09 5.21 5.48
N ASP A 19 -12.35 4.12 4.75
CA ASP A 19 -12.82 4.11 3.35
C ASP A 19 -11.85 4.68 2.30
N GLU A 20 -10.73 5.30 2.70
CA GLU A 20 -9.69 5.74 1.77
C GLU A 20 -9.03 4.56 1.07
N SER A 21 -8.61 4.79 -0.17
CA SER A 21 -7.91 3.80 -0.96
C SER A 21 -6.41 4.10 -1.04
N LEU A 22 -5.59 3.06 -1.12
CA LEU A 22 -4.16 3.19 -1.31
C LEU A 22 -3.81 3.02 -2.78
N GLN A 23 -3.22 4.04 -3.39
CA GLN A 23 -2.65 3.94 -4.72
C GLN A 23 -1.17 3.57 -4.66
N ILE A 24 -0.79 2.55 -5.41
CA ILE A 24 0.57 2.06 -5.57
C ILE A 24 1.04 2.40 -6.98
N VAL A 25 2.16 3.10 -7.08
CA VAL A 25 2.80 3.47 -8.34
C VAL A 25 4.02 2.58 -8.55
N SER A 26 4.08 1.95 -9.73
CA SER A 26 5.15 1.08 -10.18
C SER A 26 5.50 1.43 -11.63
N GLY A 27 6.47 2.33 -11.81
CA GLY A 27 6.86 2.91 -13.08
C GLY A 27 5.70 3.69 -13.72
N GLN A 28 5.26 3.23 -14.88
CA GLN A 28 4.11 3.83 -15.60
C GLN A 28 2.75 3.25 -15.19
N ARG A 29 2.73 2.28 -14.27
CA ARG A 29 1.50 1.60 -13.85
C ARG A 29 1.07 2.08 -12.47
N GLN A 30 -0.23 2.19 -12.27
CA GLN A 30 -0.86 2.55 -11.01
C GLN A 30 -1.92 1.51 -10.64
N MET A 31 -1.88 1.02 -9.41
CA MET A 31 -2.86 0.09 -8.83
C MET A 31 -3.51 0.75 -7.65
N THR A 32 -4.82 0.68 -7.57
CA THR A 32 -5.56 1.15 -6.39
C THR A 32 -6.01 -0.07 -5.60
N LEU A 33 -5.63 -0.12 -4.33
CA LEU A 33 -6.17 -1.05 -3.34
C LEU A 33 -7.27 -0.33 -2.59
N LYS A 34 -8.49 -0.86 -2.67
CA LYS A 34 -9.61 -0.36 -1.88
C LYS A 34 -9.45 -0.75 -0.43
N TRP A 35 -10.18 -0.10 0.46
CA TRP A 35 -10.20 -0.40 1.88
C TRP A 35 -10.45 -1.90 2.17
N GLU A 36 -11.41 -2.51 1.47
CA GLU A 36 -11.73 -3.94 1.58
C GLU A 36 -10.55 -4.85 1.21
N ASP A 37 -9.78 -4.49 0.17
CA ASP A 37 -8.64 -5.27 -0.30
C ASP A 37 -7.43 -5.16 0.65
N LEU A 38 -7.32 -4.06 1.39
CA LEU A 38 -6.25 -3.86 2.38
C LEU A 38 -6.32 -4.88 3.51
N GLY A 39 -7.50 -5.44 3.79
CA GLY A 39 -7.67 -6.53 4.75
C GLY A 39 -6.80 -7.76 4.44
N HIS A 40 -6.48 -8.00 3.17
CA HIS A 40 -5.56 -9.09 2.79
C HIS A 40 -4.09 -8.82 3.14
N TYR A 41 -3.74 -7.56 3.42
CA TYR A 41 -2.38 -7.12 3.76
C TYR A 41 -2.26 -6.68 5.22
N ASP A 42 -3.35 -6.71 5.97
CA ASP A 42 -3.35 -6.50 7.42
C ASP A 42 -2.48 -7.54 8.14
N GLY A 43 -1.85 -7.12 9.22
CA GLY A 43 -1.05 -8.00 10.04
C GLY A 43 -0.31 -7.29 11.17
N ASN A 44 0.23 -8.07 12.08
CA ASN A 44 0.94 -7.53 13.25
C ASN A 44 2.17 -6.72 12.85
N ARG A 45 2.34 -5.55 13.50
CA ARG A 45 3.51 -4.69 13.38
C ARG A 45 4.81 -5.48 13.55
N GLY A 46 5.79 -5.19 12.69
CA GLY A 46 7.12 -5.84 12.74
C GLY A 46 7.21 -7.15 11.95
N ARG A 47 6.11 -7.59 11.32
CA ARG A 47 6.14 -8.64 10.29
C ARG A 47 6.49 -8.04 8.93
N ARG A 48 6.93 -8.90 8.01
CA ARG A 48 7.25 -8.53 6.61
C ARG A 48 6.00 -8.15 5.79
N GLY A 49 4.82 -8.61 6.19
CA GLY A 49 3.58 -8.43 5.44
C GLY A 49 3.45 -9.40 4.25
N ASN A 50 2.28 -9.38 3.62
CA ASN A 50 1.97 -10.17 2.42
C ASN A 50 2.53 -9.52 1.16
N LEU A 51 2.90 -10.33 0.17
CA LEU A 51 3.44 -9.83 -1.10
C LEU A 51 2.32 -9.28 -1.98
N LEU A 52 2.61 -8.14 -2.61
CA LEU A 52 1.78 -7.64 -3.71
C LEU A 52 1.75 -8.62 -4.90
N PRO A 53 0.71 -8.54 -5.75
CA PRO A 53 0.57 -9.39 -6.92
C PRO A 53 1.79 -9.29 -7.85
N ARG A 54 2.01 -10.34 -8.65
CA ARG A 54 3.07 -10.35 -9.66
C ARG A 54 2.88 -9.16 -10.60
N GLY A 55 3.92 -8.35 -10.76
CA GLY A 55 3.90 -7.11 -11.56
C GLY A 55 3.87 -5.81 -10.76
N TRP A 56 3.50 -5.85 -9.47
CA TRP A 56 3.40 -4.67 -8.59
C TRP A 56 4.45 -4.65 -7.48
N ARG A 57 5.45 -5.53 -7.54
CA ARG A 57 6.46 -5.69 -6.48
C ARG A 57 7.61 -4.67 -6.57
N LYS A 58 7.72 -3.97 -7.70
CA LYS A 58 8.65 -2.86 -7.88
C LYS A 58 7.91 -1.56 -7.65
N VAL A 59 7.64 -1.25 -6.39
CA VAL A 59 6.91 -0.05 -6.01
C VAL A 59 7.89 1.11 -5.95
N ASP A 60 7.54 2.20 -6.62
CA ASP A 60 8.30 3.45 -6.61
C ASP A 60 7.68 4.44 -5.62
N GLU A 61 6.34 4.50 -5.54
CA GLU A 61 5.62 5.41 -4.66
C GLU A 61 4.29 4.82 -4.18
N VAL A 62 3.82 5.27 -3.01
CA VAL A 62 2.47 5.00 -2.50
C VAL A 62 1.79 6.32 -2.16
N ARG A 63 0.50 6.43 -2.47
CA ARG A 63 -0.31 7.64 -2.22
C ARG A 63 -1.65 7.26 -1.64
N ARG A 64 -2.18 8.08 -0.75
CA ARG A 64 -3.60 7.98 -0.37
C ARG A 64 -4.48 8.60 -1.44
N LEU A 65 -5.61 7.97 -1.71
CA LEU A 65 -6.69 8.54 -2.51
C LEU A 65 -7.86 8.85 -1.56
N PRO A 66 -8.24 10.14 -1.44
CA PRO A 66 -9.38 10.51 -0.61
C PRO A 66 -10.66 9.91 -1.20
N VAL A 67 -11.57 9.52 -0.32
CA VAL A 67 -12.96 9.26 -0.70
C VAL A 67 -13.56 10.60 -1.08
N GLU A 68 -14.22 10.67 -2.23
CA GLU A 68 -15.11 11.79 -2.53
C GLU A 68 -16.23 11.74 -1.49
N LEU A 69 -16.08 12.54 -0.42
CA LEU A 69 -17.14 12.72 0.57
C LEU A 69 -18.38 13.20 -0.19
N PRO A 70 -19.53 12.52 -0.07
CA PRO A 70 -20.77 13.11 -0.54
C PRO A 70 -20.95 14.47 0.15
N PRO A 71 -21.41 15.51 -0.55
CA PRO A 71 -21.65 16.80 0.07
C PRO A 71 -22.54 16.61 1.29
N GLU A 72 -22.09 17.12 2.45
CA GLU A 72 -22.93 17.18 3.64
C GLU A 72 -24.20 17.96 3.28
N GLU A 73 -25.36 17.31 3.35
CA GLU A 73 -26.68 17.96 3.31
C GLU A 73 -26.99 18.65 4.64
#